data_AF-A0A0Q6C908-F1
#
_entry.id   AF-A0A0Q6C908-F1
#
_cell.length_a   1.000
_cell.length_b   1.000
_cell.length_c   1.000
_cell.angle_alpha   90.00
_cell.angle_beta   90.00
_cell.angle_gamma   90.00
#
_symmetry.space_group_name_H-M   'P 1'
#
loop_
_entity.id
_entity.type
_entity.pdbx_description
1 polymer ?
#
loop_
_entity_poly.entity_id
_entity_poly.type
_entity_poly.pdbx_seq_one_letter_code
_entity_poly.pdbx_strand_id
1 'polypeptide(L)' 'MSNRHKDEGAKAFRDGGRRADNPNRFGTHDWTDWKDGFDQAEAALERDAIRGHVAQRMPEVS' A
#
# COMPACT_ATOMS: atom_id res chain seq x y z
N MET A 1 -7.19 -19.21 1.75
CA MET A 1 -6.34 -19.34 0.55
C MET A 1 -5.21 -18.33 0.68
N SER A 2 -4.00 -18.67 0.23
CA SER A 2 -2.78 -17.93 0.57
C SER A 2 -2.79 -16.54 -0.10
N ASN A 3 -2.81 -15.50 0.74
CA ASN A 3 -2.80 -14.08 0.38
C ASN A 3 -1.40 -13.61 -0.07
N ARG A 4 -0.55 -14.53 -0.56
CA ARG A 4 0.89 -14.33 -0.73
C ARG A 4 1.22 -13.22 -1.71
N HIS A 5 0.58 -13.20 -2.88
CA HIS A 5 0.85 -12.18 -3.88
C HIS A 5 0.44 -10.80 -3.40
N LYS A 6 -0.67 -10.71 -2.66
CA LYS A 6 -1.09 -9.49 -1.99
C LYS A 6 -0.07 -8.99 -0.96
N ASP A 7 0.47 -9.90 -0.14
CA ASP A 7 1.50 -9.55 0.84
C ASP A 7 2.82 -9.11 0.16
N GLU A 8 3.19 -9.76 -0.95
CA GLU A 8 4.33 -9.41 -1.79
C GLU A 8 4.19 -8.01 -2.41
N GLY A 9 3.00 -7.66 -2.92
CA GLY A 9 2.73 -6.33 -3.46
C GLY A 9 2.80 -5.23 -2.40
N ALA A 10 2.21 -5.50 -1.22
CA ALA A 10 2.31 -4.59 -0.09
C ALA A 10 3.76 -4.40 0.38
N LYS A 11 4.58 -5.46 0.34
CA LYS A 11 6.01 -5.39 0.65
C LYS A 11 6.77 -4.57 -0.40
N ALA A 12 6.51 -4.77 -1.69
CA ALA A 12 7.16 -4.02 -2.77
C ALA A 12 6.97 -2.51 -2.63
N PHE A 13 5.75 -2.04 -2.28
CA PHE A 13 5.52 -0.62 -1.99
C PHE A 13 6.37 -0.12 -0.82
N ARG A 14 6.41 -0.86 0.29
CA ARG A 14 7.19 -0.49 1.49
C ARG A 14 8.69 -0.44 1.22
N ASP A 15 9.17 -1.28 0.31
CA ASP A 15 10.57 -1.32 -0.12
C ASP A 15 10.88 -0.24 -1.18
N GLY A 16 9.92 0.60 -1.58
CA GLY A 16 10.08 1.69 -2.54
C GLY A 16 9.96 1.28 -4.01
N GLY A 17 9.45 0.08 -4.27
CA GLY A 17 9.15 -0.41 -5.62
C GLY A 17 7.99 0.31 -6.28
N ARG A 18 7.77 0.00 -7.56
CA ARG A 18 6.70 0.58 -8.40
C ARG A 18 5.71 -0.51 -8.79
N ARG A 19 4.48 -0.11 -9.14
CA ARG A 19 3.45 -1.03 -9.67
C ARG A 19 3.92 -1.81 -10.90
N ALA A 20 4.84 -1.23 -11.70
CA ALA A 20 5.42 -1.86 -12.88
C ALA A 20 6.35 -3.04 -12.55
N ASP A 21 6.80 -3.16 -11.30
CA ASP A 21 7.69 -4.23 -10.83
C ASP A 21 6.93 -5.52 -10.47
N ASN A 22 5.61 -5.55 -10.70
CA ASN A 22 4.77 -6.74 -10.48
C ASN A 22 5.32 -7.92 -11.32
N PRO A 23 5.81 -8.99 -10.69
CA PRO A 23 6.44 -10.11 -11.41
C PRO A 23 5.42 -11.02 -12.09
N ASN A 24 4.13 -10.85 -11.80
CA ASN A 24 3.08 -11.70 -12.30
C ASN A 24 2.65 -11.27 -13.70
N ARG A 25 2.16 -12.23 -14.50
CA ARG A 25 1.67 -11.95 -15.85
C ARG A 25 0.46 -11.02 -15.80
N PHE A 26 0.52 -9.91 -16.53
CA PHE A 26 -0.58 -8.95 -16.61
C PHE A 26 -1.93 -9.62 -16.89
N GLY A 27 -2.95 -9.26 -16.11
CA GLY A 27 -4.32 -9.76 -16.23
C GLY A 27 -4.60 -11.12 -15.59
N THR A 28 -3.60 -11.78 -14.97
CA THR A 28 -3.87 -12.97 -14.14
C THR A 28 -4.41 -12.59 -12.77
N HIS A 29 -4.93 -13.60 -12.06
CA HIS A 29 -5.36 -13.44 -10.67
C HIS A 29 -4.20 -12.98 -9.78
N ASP A 30 -3.03 -13.63 -9.91
CA ASP A 30 -1.82 -13.27 -9.16
C ASP A 30 -1.38 -11.83 -9.39
N TRP A 31 -1.49 -11.33 -10.63
CA TRP A 31 -1.21 -9.93 -10.94
C TRP A 31 -2.17 -8.98 -10.24
N THR A 32 -3.46 -9.34 -10.23
CA THR A 32 -4.51 -8.56 -9.55
C THR A 32 -4.28 -8.54 -8.04
N ASP A 33 -4.04 -9.70 -7.43
CA ASP A 33 -3.80 -9.82 -5.98
C ASP A 33 -2.58 -9.01 -5.55
N TRP A 34 -1.48 -9.11 -6.30
CA TRP A 34 -0.28 -8.33 -6.04
C TRP A 34 -0.54 -6.84 -6.15
N LYS A 35 -1.22 -6.41 -7.21
CA LYS A 35 -1.57 -5.00 -7.41
C LYS A 35 -2.45 -4.51 -6.25
N ASP A 36 -3.47 -5.27 -5.87
CA ASP A 36 -4.37 -4.91 -4.78
C ASP A 36 -3.62 -4.72 -3.46
N GLY A 37 -2.60 -5.54 -3.20
CA GLY A 37 -1.74 -5.40 -2.03
C GLY A 37 -0.87 -4.15 -2.05
N PHE A 38 -0.29 -3.84 -3.21
CA PHE A 38 0.48 -2.61 -3.42
C PHE A 38 -0.40 -1.36 -3.18
N ASP A 39 -1.58 -1.33 -3.81
CA ASP A 39 -2.55 -0.23 -3.74
C ASP A 39 -3.06 -0.01 -2.31
N GLN A 40 -3.30 -1.10 -1.57
CA GLN A 40 -3.71 -1.02 -0.15
C GLN A 40 -2.60 -0.45 0.73
N ALA A 41 -1.34 -0.80 0.48
CA ALA A 41 -0.22 -0.25 1.24
C ALA A 41 0.00 1.24 0.95
N GLU A 42 -0.16 1.65 -0.30
CA GLU A 42 -0.13 3.06 -0.74
C GLU A 42 -1.23 3.87 -0.06
N ALA A 43 -2.49 3.42 -0.15
CA ALA A 43 -3.62 4.10 0.48
C ALA A 43 -3.50 4.18 2.02
N ALA A 44 -2.91 3.15 2.66
CA ALA A 44 -2.66 3.17 4.09
C ALA A 44 -1.63 4.25 4.47
N LEU A 45 -0.55 4.40 3.70
CA LEU A 45 0.44 5.46 3.92
C LEU A 45 -0.17 6.84 3.75
N GLU A 46 -0.96 7.05 2.70
CA GLU A 46 -1.65 8.33 2.45
C GLU A 46 -2.60 8.69 3.60
N ARG A 47 -3.40 7.72 4.07
CA ARG A 47 -4.31 7.91 5.20
C ARG A 47 -3.54 8.29 6.47
N ASP A 48 -2.43 7.61 6.74
CA ASP A 48 -1.63 7.86 7.94
C ASP A 48 -0.89 9.20 7.85
N ALA A 49 -0.46 9.62 6.65
CA ALA A 49 0.08 10.95 6.40
C ALA A 49 -0.96 12.06 6.63
N ILE A 50 -2.20 11.87 6.17
CA ILE A 50 -3.31 12.80 6.44
C ILE A 50 -3.58 12.87 7.94
N ARG A 51 -3.65 11.72 8.63
CA ARG A 51 -3.86 11.66 10.08
C ARG A 51 -2.75 12.37 10.86
N GLY A 52 -1.50 12.16 10.48
CA GLY A 52 -0.34 12.84 11.06
C GLY A 52 -0.39 14.35 10.83
N HIS A 53 -0.82 14.78 9.65
CA HIS A 53 -1.00 16.20 9.33
C HIS A 53 -2.13 16.85 10.15
N VAL A 54 -3.24 16.15 10.37
CA VAL A 54 -4.37 16.64 11.19
C VAL A 54 -3.98 16.73 12.67
N ALA A 55 -3.23 15.75 13.19
CA ALA A 55 -2.78 15.75 14.59
C ALA A 55 -1.83 16.91 14.92
N GLN A 56 -1.00 17.35 13.96
CA GLN A 56 -0.06 18.48 14.16
C GLN A 56 -0.73 19.87 14.15
N ARG A 57 -1.99 19.98 13.69
CA ARG A 57 -2.72 21.26 13.58
C ARG A 57 -3.67 21.54 14.74
N MET A 58 -3.83 20.61 15.67
CA MET A 58 -4.62 20.83 16.89
C MET A 58 -3.68 21.39 17.97
N PRO A 59 -3.75 22.69 18.32
CA PRO A 59 -3.13 23.14 19.56
C PRO A 59 -3.85 22.45 20.72
N GLU A 60 -3.11 21.88 21.66
CA GLU A 60 -3.66 21.42 22.93
C GLU A 60 -4.31 22.63 23.61
N VAL A 61 -5.63 22.67 23.60
CA VAL A 61 -6.40 23.67 24.35
C VAL A 61 -6.35 23.22 25.80
N SER A 62 -5.47 23.88 26.58
CA SER A 62 -5.39 23.76 28.04
C SER A 62 -6.59 24.40 28.72
#